data_AF-A0A9E2PQH7-F1
#
_entry.id   AF-A0A9E2PQH7-F1
#
_cell.length_a   1.000
_cell.length_b   1.000
_cell.length_c   1.000
_cell.angle_alpha   90.00
_cell.angle_beta   90.00
_cell.angle_gamma   90.00
#
_symmetry.space_group_name_H-M   'P 1'
#
loop_
_entity.id
_entity.type
_entity.pdbx_description
1 polymer ?
#
loop_
_entity_poly.entity_id
_entity_poly.type
_entity_poly.pdbx_seq_one_letter_code
_entity_poly.pdbx_strand_id
1 'polypeptide(L)'
;MTPPDICPVCGAEVPPTVRACTECGADDTTGWNEDRAVYDGLDLPDDEFDYDEYCNKEFGDAEKPVKKRLLWLCIIGLTFVLIALILVNLK
;
A
#
# COMPACT_ATOMS: atom_id res chain seq x y z
N MET A 1 -19.72 -25.81 -13.89
CA MET A 1 -20.99 -25.21 -14.34
C MET A 1 -20.90 -24.94 -15.85
N THR A 2 -22.00 -24.86 -16.59
CA THR A 2 -21.96 -24.26 -17.94
C THR A 2 -22.01 -22.74 -17.78
N PRO A 3 -21.21 -21.95 -18.51
CA PRO A 3 -21.28 -20.49 -18.46
C PRO A 3 -22.70 -20.00 -18.85
N PRO A 4 -23.26 -19.00 -18.13
CA PRO A 4 -24.52 -18.39 -18.53
C PRO A 4 -24.32 -17.56 -19.81
N ASP A 5 -25.38 -17.29 -20.57
CA ASP A 5 -25.28 -16.43 -21.77
C ASP A 5 -25.07 -14.95 -21.39
N ILE A 6 -25.63 -14.53 -20.25
CA ILE A 6 -25.50 -13.19 -19.68
C ILE A 6 -24.93 -13.30 -18.27
N CYS A 7 -23.90 -12.52 -17.98
CA CYS A 7 -23.27 -12.49 -16.66
C CYS A 7 -24.26 -11.95 -15.60
N PRO A 8 -24.58 -12.71 -14.54
CA PRO A 8 -25.50 -12.26 -13.49
C PRO A 8 -24.92 -11.14 -12.61
N VAL A 9 -23.61 -10.90 -12.66
CA VAL A 9 -22.93 -9.88 -11.83
C VAL A 9 -22.91 -8.51 -12.51
N CYS A 10 -22.63 -8.45 -13.81
CA CYS A 10 -22.45 -7.18 -14.54
C CYS A 10 -23.35 -7.02 -15.78
N GLY A 11 -24.09 -8.05 -16.19
CA GLY A 11 -25.00 -8.01 -17.33
C GLY A 11 -24.35 -8.12 -18.71
N ALA A 12 -23.04 -8.38 -18.80
CA ALA A 12 -22.34 -8.55 -20.08
C ALA A 12 -22.65 -9.91 -20.72
N GLU A 13 -22.54 -10.00 -22.05
CA GLU A 13 -22.58 -11.28 -22.77
C GLU A 13 -21.36 -12.15 -22.42
N VAL A 14 -21.58 -13.43 -22.16
CA VAL A 14 -20.53 -14.38 -21.79
C VAL A 14 -20.43 -15.46 -22.86
N PRO A 15 -19.29 -15.57 -23.57
CA PRO A 15 -19.10 -16.62 -24.56
C PRO A 15 -19.17 -18.02 -23.93
N PRO A 16 -19.73 -19.03 -24.62
CA PRO A 16 -19.98 -20.35 -24.04
C PRO A 16 -18.71 -21.14 -23.67
N THR A 17 -17.53 -20.72 -24.14
CA THR A 17 -16.25 -21.40 -23.93
C THR A 17 -15.37 -20.76 -22.87
N VAL A 18 -15.76 -19.62 -22.29
CA VAL A 18 -14.94 -18.94 -21.29
C VAL A 18 -15.23 -19.47 -19.89
N ARG A 19 -14.21 -19.46 -19.02
CA ARG A 19 -14.34 -19.92 -17.62
C ARG A 19 -14.74 -18.81 -16.65
N ALA A 20 -14.67 -17.56 -17.08
CA ALA A 20 -15.02 -16.37 -16.31
C ALA A 20 -15.51 -15.27 -17.25
N CYS A 21 -16.30 -14.33 -16.73
CA CYS A 21 -16.73 -13.14 -17.45
C CYS A 21 -15.51 -12.28 -17.80
N THR A 22 -15.38 -11.88 -19.07
CA THR A 22 -14.23 -11.08 -19.53
C THR A 22 -14.29 -9.62 -19.06
N GLU A 23 -15.46 -9.14 -18.65
CA GLU A 23 -15.67 -7.76 -18.21
C GLU A 23 -15.43 -7.56 -16.72
N CYS A 24 -15.98 -8.45 -15.87
CA CYS A 24 -15.93 -8.30 -14.42
C CYS A 24 -15.14 -9.41 -13.70
N GLY A 25 -14.74 -10.47 -14.41
CA GLY A 25 -13.99 -11.59 -13.82
C GLY A 25 -14.83 -12.60 -13.02
N ALA A 26 -16.15 -12.41 -12.90
CA ALA A 26 -17.02 -13.35 -12.19
C ALA A 26 -17.04 -14.74 -12.87
N ASP A 27 -17.02 -15.79 -12.08
CA ASP A 27 -17.00 -17.20 -12.52
C ASP A 27 -17.95 -18.10 -11.71
N ASP A 28 -17.89 -19.41 -11.90
CA ASP A 28 -18.74 -20.37 -11.19
C ASP A 28 -18.46 -20.52 -9.69
N THR A 29 -17.37 -19.94 -9.19
CA THR A 29 -17.05 -19.92 -7.76
C THR A 29 -17.37 -18.59 -7.10
N THR A 30 -17.32 -17.49 -7.85
CA THR A 30 -17.37 -16.12 -7.33
C THR A 30 -18.62 -15.34 -7.73
N GLY A 31 -19.38 -15.77 -8.75
CA GLY A 31 -20.55 -14.98 -9.16
C GLY A 31 -21.61 -15.63 -10.06
N TRP A 32 -21.37 -16.80 -10.68
CA TRP A 32 -22.38 -17.49 -11.49
C TRP A 32 -23.16 -18.56 -10.72
N ASN A 33 -22.79 -18.80 -9.46
CA ASN A 33 -23.43 -19.78 -8.61
C ASN A 33 -24.35 -19.07 -7.59
N GLU A 34 -25.66 -19.17 -7.80
CA GLU A 34 -26.67 -18.55 -6.93
C GLU A 34 -26.62 -19.10 -5.50
N ASP A 35 -26.31 -20.38 -5.29
CA ASP A 35 -26.22 -21.00 -3.96
C ASP A 35 -25.03 -20.44 -3.14
N ARG A 36 -23.98 -19.96 -3.81
CA ARG A 36 -22.77 -19.39 -3.18
C ARG A 36 -22.69 -17.87 -3.25
N ALA A 37 -23.48 -17.23 -4.11
CA ALA A 37 -23.53 -15.77 -4.26
C ALA A 37 -24.22 -15.06 -3.08
N VAL A 38 -24.64 -15.79 -2.04
CA VAL A 38 -25.39 -15.29 -0.87
C VAL A 38 -24.48 -14.63 0.18
N TYR A 39 -23.43 -13.91 -0.24
CA TYR A 39 -22.62 -13.11 0.68
C TYR A 39 -22.97 -11.64 0.47
N ASP A 40 -23.97 -11.15 1.22
CA ASP A 40 -24.53 -9.80 1.10
C ASP A 40 -23.90 -8.76 2.02
N GLY A 41 -23.03 -9.20 2.94
CA GLY A 41 -22.46 -8.38 3.99
C GLY A 41 -20.97 -8.19 3.78
N LEU A 42 -20.51 -6.95 3.68
CA LEU A 42 -19.13 -6.68 4.06
C LEU A 42 -19.07 -6.91 5.58
N ASP A 43 -18.41 -7.98 6.03
CA ASP A 43 -18.03 -8.22 7.44
C ASP A 43 -17.01 -7.17 7.89
N LEU A 44 -17.38 -5.89 7.73
CA LEU A 44 -16.62 -4.77 8.22
C LEU A 44 -16.77 -4.77 9.73
N PRO A 45 -15.67 -4.56 10.46
CA PRO A 45 -15.75 -4.48 11.90
C PRO A 45 -16.50 -3.19 12.30
N ASP A 46 -17.14 -3.23 13.46
CA ASP A 46 -17.99 -2.13 13.95
C ASP A 46 -17.18 -0.90 14.42
N ASP A 47 -15.84 -0.97 14.43
CA ASP A 47 -14.97 0.14 14.81
C ASP A 47 -14.83 1.19 13.71
N GLU A 48 -14.68 2.45 14.12
CA GLU A 48 -14.49 3.57 13.21
C GLU A 48 -13.09 3.49 12.59
N PHE A 49 -13.03 3.38 11.26
CA PHE A 49 -11.78 3.31 10.53
C PHE A 49 -11.00 4.64 10.61
N ASP A 50 -9.85 4.63 11.29
CA ASP A 50 -8.95 5.79 11.36
C ASP A 50 -8.12 5.94 10.07
N TYR A 51 -8.64 6.77 9.17
CA TYR A 51 -8.00 7.09 7.89
C TYR A 51 -6.63 7.77 8.08
N ASP A 52 -6.50 8.64 9.08
CA ASP A 52 -5.28 9.42 9.30
C ASP A 52 -4.17 8.55 9.87
N GLU A 53 -4.46 7.65 10.81
CA GLU A 53 -3.50 6.65 11.32
C GLU A 53 -3.02 5.73 10.20
N TYR A 54 -3.94 5.19 9.40
CA TYR A 54 -3.61 4.32 8.27
C TYR A 54 -2.68 5.03 7.28
N CYS A 55 -3.02 6.26 6.88
CA CYS A 55 -2.20 7.04 5.97
C CYS A 55 -0.82 7.35 6.53
N ASN A 56 -0.71 7.71 7.80
CA ASN A 56 0.58 7.99 8.43
C ASN A 56 1.46 6.73 8.54
N LYS A 57 0.87 5.56 8.79
CA LYS A 57 1.60 4.31 8.90
C LYS A 57 2.12 3.80 7.55
N GLU A 58 1.28 3.83 6.52
CA GLU A 58 1.61 3.26 5.20
C GLU A 58 2.35 4.26 4.29
N PHE A 59 2.02 5.55 4.39
CA PHE A 59 2.50 6.60 3.48
C PHE A 59 3.16 7.77 4.19
N GLY A 60 3.23 7.77 5.52
CA GLY A 60 3.89 8.82 6.27
C GLY A 60 5.40 8.84 6.06
N ASP A 61 6.00 10.00 6.29
CA ASP A 61 7.44 10.14 6.24
C ASP A 61 8.09 9.28 7.33
N ALA A 62 9.02 8.40 6.92
CA ALA A 62 9.87 7.70 7.87
C ALA A 62 10.61 8.71 8.76
N GLU A 63 10.57 8.52 10.08
CA GLU A 63 11.31 9.37 11.02
C GLU A 63 12.79 9.42 10.63
N LYS A 64 13.23 10.58 10.12
CA LYS A 64 14.64 10.77 9.76
C LYS A 64 15.47 10.65 11.05
N PRO A 65 16.47 9.76 11.13
CA PRO A 65 17.20 9.55 12.37
C PRO A 65 17.96 10.84 12.76
N VAL A 66 17.45 11.53 13.77
CA VAL A 66 18.00 12.78 14.35
C VAL A 66 19.49 12.66 14.68
N LYS A 67 19.93 11.46 15.05
CA LYS A 67 21.32 11.12 15.37
C LYS A 67 22.29 11.38 14.20
N LYS A 68 21.88 11.15 12.93
CA LYS A 68 22.76 11.36 11.77
C LYS A 68 23.10 12.84 11.55
N ARG A 69 22.15 13.75 11.79
CA ARG A 69 22.35 15.20 11.63
C ARG A 69 23.30 15.75 12.69
N LEU A 70 23.13 15.31 13.95
CA LEU A 70 24.00 15.75 15.05
C LEU A 70 25.45 15.25 14.86
N LEU A 71 25.62 14.00 14.43
CA LEU A 71 26.95 13.43 14.15
C LEU A 71 27.68 14.21 13.05
N TRP A 72 26.99 14.58 11.96
CA TRP A 72 27.59 15.39 10.90
C TRP A 72 28.01 16.78 11.38
N LEU A 73 27.21 17.43 12.23
CA LEU A 73 27.57 18.73 12.81
C LEU A 73 28.80 18.63 13.72
N CYS A 74 28.92 17.56 14.52
CA CYS A 74 30.11 17.31 15.34
C CYS A 74 31.36 17.09 14.50
N ILE A 75 31.25 16.32 13.41
CA ILE A 75 32.37 16.07 12.48
C ILE A 75 32.83 17.40 11.84
N ILE A 76 31.90 18.21 11.33
CA ILE A 76 32.23 19.51 10.73
C ILE A 76 32.93 20.41 11.76
N GLY A 77 32.41 20.52 12.98
CA GLY A 77 33.04 21.28 14.05
C GLY A 77 34.47 20.83 14.36
N LEU A 78 34.67 19.52 14.51
CA LEU A 78 36.00 18.93 14.76
C LEU A 78 36.98 19.21 13.62
N THR A 79 36.53 19.10 12.37
CA THR A 79 37.39 19.40 11.21
C THR A 79 37.82 20.86 11.18
N PHE A 80 36.91 21.81 11.47
CA PHE A 80 37.25 23.23 11.55
C PHE A 80 38.26 23.52 12.67
N VAL A 81 38.07 22.92 13.84
CA VAL A 81 39.00 23.07 14.97
C VAL A 81 40.39 22.52 14.61
N LEU A 82 40.45 21.34 13.98
CA LEU A 82 41.72 20.77 13.52
C LEU A 82 42.43 21.66 12.49
N ILE A 83 41.69 22.20 11.52
CA ILE A 83 42.26 23.12 10.52
C ILE A 83 42.78 24.39 11.19
N ALA A 84 42.04 24.97 12.13
CA ALA A 84 42.47 26.15 12.86
C ALA A 84 43.76 25.88 13.67
N LEU A 85 43.85 24.72 14.34
CA LEU A 85 45.05 24.31 15.05
C LEU A 85 46.25 24.15 14.11
N ILE A 86 46.06 23.51 12.95
CA ILE A 86 47.11 23.35 11.94
C ILE A 86 47.61 24.72 11.46
N LEU A 87 46.70 25.65 11.14
CA LEU A 87 47.07 27.00 10.71
C LEU A 87 47.83 27.81 11.77
N VAL A 88 47.48 27.66 13.05
CA VAL A 88 48.19 28.31 14.16
C VAL A 88 49.61 27.75 14.33
N ASN A 89 49.80 26.44 14.12
CA ASN A 89 51.12 25.79 14.25
C ASN A 89 52.01 25.94 13.00
N LEU A 90 51.45 26.36 11.87
CA LEU A 90 52.18 26.66 10.63
C LEU A 90 52.64 28.13 10.53
N LYS A 91 52.24 28.97 11.48
CA LYS A 91 52.59 30.39 11.58
C LYS A 91 53.79 30.59 12.50
#